data_AF-A0AAW6KLH7-F1
#
_entry.id   AF-A0AAW6KLH7-F1
#
_cell.length_a   1.000
_cell.length_b   1.000
_cell.length_c   1.000
_cell.angle_alpha   90.00
_cell.angle_beta   90.00
_cell.angle_gamma   90.00
#
_symmetry.space_group_name_H-M   'P 1'
#
loop_
_entity.id
_entity.type
_entity.pdbx_description
1 polymer ?
#
loop_
_entity_poly.entity_id
_entity_poly.type
_entity_poly.pdbx_seq_one_letter_code
_entity_poly.pdbx_strand_id
1 'polypeptide(L)'
;LKSGLAFKGIIDDYVKCLAKGRLDLVFKHIAFRGKRIITSDQVREFFAALDHADTLSNRIEKTGKWLLQLLNKYERQERKKDWVIEESELLDKEEYLKAYKRLQEEQRFTENTFDDYEREQNLLAAIIAEREFKPLKQAVKAFGFIDFKGTYLQLFSGHYTPQTRPDDWQSTCTFTRKSFRFEKLPYEDAVPFLYMKNQLTGGRKNTAIRHLFIDEAQDYTPFQLAFLKSLFPACSITMLGDLNQAILAHAYHDKTLLSGGVFEGEKTEIITLKRSYRSTKEIVELTKRIIEGGEEIEAFNRNGKKPTLTISADLHAHHKQMASLITALQKEGLETIAVICKTVRECRDAFRHLQQHTELKLIDKETRTFQKG
;
A
#
# COMPACT_ATOMS: atom_id res chain seq x y z
N LEU A 1 -5.40 18.06 1.72
CA LEU A 1 -4.53 18.01 2.93
C LEU A 1 -3.47 16.90 2.87
N LYS A 2 -3.85 15.62 2.88
CA LYS A 2 -2.90 14.49 3.06
C LYS A 2 -1.93 14.23 1.90
N SER A 3 -2.13 14.88 0.75
CA SER A 3 -1.30 14.75 -0.45
C SER A 3 0.00 15.56 -0.40
N GLY A 4 0.08 16.59 0.45
CA GLY A 4 1.20 17.54 0.48
C GLY A 4 2.30 17.20 1.48
N LEU A 5 3.47 17.82 1.31
CA LEU A 5 4.61 17.67 2.21
C LEU A 5 4.37 18.20 3.63
N ALA A 6 3.46 19.17 3.79
CA ALA A 6 3.07 19.64 5.12
C ALA A 6 2.52 18.50 5.99
N PHE A 7 1.72 17.59 5.41
CA PHE A 7 1.18 16.45 6.15
C PHE A 7 2.25 15.39 6.45
N LYS A 8 3.23 15.20 5.55
CA LYS A 8 4.43 14.40 5.85
C LYS A 8 5.15 14.96 7.09
N GLY A 9 5.34 16.28 7.16
CA GLY A 9 5.94 16.95 8.31
C GLY A 9 5.18 16.71 9.63
N ILE A 10 3.85 16.72 9.58
CA ILE A 10 3.00 16.36 10.73
C ILE A 10 3.30 14.93 11.22
N ILE A 11 3.43 13.96 10.30
CA ILE A 11 3.76 12.58 10.67
C ILE A 11 5.18 12.49 11.24
N ASP A 12 6.14 13.21 10.66
CA ASP A 12 7.52 13.25 11.17
C ASP A 12 7.55 13.77 12.62
N ASP A 13 6.81 14.83 12.92
CA ASP A 13 6.73 15.37 14.28
C ASP A 13 5.98 14.46 15.25
N TYR A 14 4.91 13.80 14.79
CA TYR A 14 4.22 12.78 15.57
C TYR A 14 5.16 11.61 15.92
N VAL A 15 5.92 11.10 14.95
CA VAL A 15 6.92 10.04 15.19
C VAL A 15 8.03 10.50 16.13
N LYS A 16 8.48 11.77 16.04
CA LYS A 16 9.43 12.33 17.02
C LYS A 16 8.85 12.37 18.44
N CYS A 17 7.56 12.67 18.59
CA CYS A 17 6.88 12.64 19.90
C CYS A 17 6.85 11.22 20.48
N LEU A 18 6.54 10.20 19.66
CA LEU A 18 6.63 8.79 20.05
C LEU A 18 8.07 8.42 20.45
N ALA A 19 9.06 8.84 19.66
CA ALA A 19 10.46 8.57 19.96
C ALA A 19 10.88 9.18 21.32
N LYS A 20 10.46 10.41 21.61
CA LYS A 20 10.80 11.09 22.87
C LYS A 20 9.97 10.63 24.08
N GLY A 21 9.08 9.64 23.93
CA GLY A 21 8.22 9.18 25.03
C GLY A 21 7.15 10.20 25.46
N ARG A 22 6.87 11.22 24.64
CA ARG A 22 5.79 12.19 24.90
C ARG A 22 4.41 11.61 24.57
N LEU A 23 4.40 10.58 23.73
CA LEU A 23 3.22 9.81 23.35
C LEU A 23 3.60 8.34 23.38
N ASP A 24 2.64 7.51 23.78
CA ASP A 24 2.83 6.06 23.83
C ASP A 24 2.53 5.41 22.49
N LEU A 25 3.40 4.47 22.10
CA LEU A 25 3.12 3.54 21.01
C LEU A 25 2.04 2.53 21.45
N VAL A 26 1.13 2.18 20.56
CA VAL A 26 0.06 1.22 20.88
C VAL A 26 0.55 -0.20 20.59
N PHE A 27 0.46 -1.07 21.59
CA PHE A 27 0.90 -2.47 21.51
C PHE A 27 -0.28 -3.45 21.57
N LYS A 28 -0.10 -4.62 20.97
CA LYS A 28 -1.04 -5.75 21.04
C LYS A 28 -0.61 -6.74 22.12
N HIS A 29 -1.57 -7.46 22.66
CA HIS A 29 -1.27 -8.66 23.46
C HIS A 29 -0.87 -9.82 22.54
N ILE A 30 -0.07 -10.76 23.07
CA ILE A 30 0.25 -12.01 22.40
C ILE A 30 -0.54 -13.12 23.10
N ALA A 31 -1.38 -13.81 22.32
CA ALA A 31 -2.19 -14.91 22.80
C ALA A 31 -1.74 -16.23 22.17
N PHE A 32 -1.81 -17.30 22.95
CA PHE A 32 -1.56 -18.67 22.52
C PHE A 32 -2.69 -19.55 23.06
N ARG A 33 -3.33 -20.34 22.17
CA ARG A 33 -4.48 -21.22 22.49
C ARG A 33 -5.55 -20.51 23.35
N GLY A 34 -5.94 -19.30 22.96
CA GLY A 34 -6.96 -18.49 23.64
C GLY A 34 -6.52 -17.80 24.94
N LYS A 35 -5.30 -18.06 25.44
CA LYS A 35 -4.75 -17.45 26.66
C LYS A 35 -3.76 -16.34 26.31
N ARG A 36 -3.85 -15.20 26.98
CA ARG A 36 -2.89 -14.09 26.84
C ARG A 36 -1.60 -14.46 27.59
N ILE A 37 -0.55 -14.76 26.86
CA ILE A 37 0.76 -15.12 27.43
C ILE A 37 1.65 -13.90 27.67
N ILE A 38 1.45 -12.83 26.89
CA ILE A 38 2.12 -11.54 27.08
C ILE A 38 1.08 -10.44 26.87
N THR A 39 0.92 -9.56 27.86
CA THR A 39 -0.05 -8.46 27.82
C THR A 39 0.54 -7.23 27.10
N SER A 40 -0.32 -6.38 26.53
CA SER A 40 0.11 -5.12 25.91
C SER A 40 0.82 -4.18 26.90
N ASP A 41 0.44 -4.23 28.17
CA ASP A 41 1.01 -3.37 29.20
C ASP A 41 2.42 -3.82 29.58
N GLN A 42 2.68 -5.14 29.67
CA GLN A 42 4.05 -5.66 29.82
C GLN A 42 4.97 -5.23 28.68
N VAL A 43 4.47 -5.24 27.43
CA VAL A 43 5.25 -4.76 26.27
C VAL A 43 5.53 -3.27 26.38
N ARG A 44 4.53 -2.49 26.80
CA ARG A 44 4.64 -1.04 26.98
C ARG A 44 5.65 -0.68 28.06
N GLU A 45 5.58 -1.33 29.23
CA GLU A 45 6.49 -1.13 30.35
C GLU A 45 7.94 -1.43 29.94
N PHE A 46 8.17 -2.58 29.30
CA PHE A 46 9.50 -2.93 28.79
C PHE A 46 10.01 -1.88 27.79
N PHE A 47 9.17 -1.49 26.84
CA PHE A 47 9.54 -0.50 25.81
C PHE A 47 9.83 0.89 26.40
N ALA A 48 9.03 1.33 27.38
CA ALA A 48 9.20 2.62 28.06
C ALA A 48 10.44 2.67 28.95
N ALA A 49 10.90 1.52 29.46
CA ALA A 49 12.13 1.42 30.24
C ALA A 49 13.42 1.51 29.40
N LEU A 50 13.32 1.44 28.06
CA LEU A 50 14.48 1.57 27.18
C LEU A 50 14.93 3.03 27.03
N ASP A 51 16.24 3.23 26.87
CA ASP A 51 16.84 4.55 26.72
C ASP A 51 16.31 5.32 25.49
N HIS A 52 15.77 6.51 25.72
CA HIS A 52 15.25 7.40 24.67
C HIS A 52 16.34 8.03 23.80
N ALA A 53 17.63 7.91 24.14
CA ALA A 53 18.74 8.26 23.26
C ALA A 53 18.83 7.33 22.03
N ASP A 54 18.35 6.09 22.15
CA ASP A 54 18.26 5.17 21.02
C ASP A 54 17.16 5.58 20.03
N THR A 55 17.44 5.33 18.75
CA THR A 55 16.43 5.47 17.70
C THR A 55 15.20 4.63 18.01
N LEU A 56 14.03 5.14 17.63
CA LEU A 56 12.75 4.47 17.86
C LEU A 56 12.73 3.05 17.26
N SER A 57 13.28 2.89 16.06
CA SER A 57 13.39 1.60 15.37
C SER A 57 14.26 0.61 16.15
N ASN A 58 15.40 1.06 16.71
CA ASN A 58 16.28 0.21 17.51
C ASN A 58 15.57 -0.29 18.79
N ARG A 59 14.83 0.59 19.47
CA ARG A 59 14.04 0.20 20.65
C ARG A 59 12.94 -0.80 20.31
N ILE A 60 12.27 -0.62 19.18
CA ILE A 60 11.29 -1.59 18.67
C ILE A 60 11.97 -2.94 18.38
N GLU A 61 13.16 -2.95 17.77
CA GLU A 61 13.91 -4.18 17.49
C GLU A 61 14.36 -4.87 18.79
N LYS A 62 14.85 -4.13 19.78
CA LYS A 62 15.19 -4.64 21.12
C LYS A 62 13.98 -5.27 21.80
N THR A 63 12.81 -4.63 21.69
CA THR A 63 11.54 -5.17 22.20
C THR A 63 11.17 -6.47 21.49
N GLY A 64 11.34 -6.54 20.17
CA GLY A 64 11.16 -7.78 19.41
C GLY A 64 12.09 -8.91 19.87
N LYS A 65 13.38 -8.61 20.12
CA LYS A 65 14.36 -9.58 20.64
C LYS A 65 13.97 -10.09 22.03
N TRP A 66 13.56 -9.20 22.92
CA TRP A 66 13.06 -9.56 24.25
C TRP A 66 11.79 -10.43 24.18
N LEU A 67 10.83 -10.08 23.32
CA LEU A 67 9.63 -10.90 23.09
C LEU A 67 9.98 -12.30 22.58
N LEU A 68 10.95 -12.44 21.68
CA LEU A 68 11.42 -13.74 21.21
C LEU A 68 12.04 -14.57 22.35
N GLN A 69 12.79 -13.95 23.26
CA GLN A 69 13.31 -14.63 24.45
C GLN A 69 12.18 -15.12 25.38
N LEU A 70 11.16 -14.29 25.61
CA LEU A 70 9.98 -14.69 26.38
C LEU A 70 9.22 -15.84 25.70
N LEU A 71 9.00 -15.76 24.38
CA LEU A 71 8.34 -16.84 23.64
C LEU A 71 9.13 -18.16 23.70
N ASN A 72 10.46 -18.11 23.64
CA ASN A 72 11.28 -19.31 23.83
C ASN A 72 11.13 -19.90 25.25
N LYS A 73 10.99 -19.06 26.27
CA LYS A 73 10.72 -19.50 27.65
C LYS A 73 9.34 -20.15 27.77
N TYR A 74 8.31 -19.52 27.21
CA TYR A 74 6.96 -20.07 27.19
C TYR A 74 6.88 -21.39 26.42
N GLU A 75 7.49 -21.47 25.24
CA GLU A 75 7.54 -22.70 24.45
C GLU A 75 8.12 -23.87 25.26
N ARG A 76 9.24 -23.66 25.95
CA ARG A 76 9.85 -24.70 26.81
C ARG A 76 8.94 -25.15 27.95
N GLN A 77 8.12 -24.25 28.49
CA GLN A 77 7.16 -24.58 29.53
C GLN A 77 5.94 -25.33 28.97
N GLU A 78 5.50 -24.97 27.76
CA GLU A 78 4.37 -25.62 27.08
C GLU A 78 4.68 -27.06 26.66
N ARG A 79 5.94 -27.40 26.36
CA ARG A 79 6.37 -28.77 26.00
C ARG A 79 5.94 -29.86 26.98
N LYS A 80 5.72 -29.51 28.25
CA LYS A 80 5.38 -30.46 29.33
C LYS A 80 3.88 -30.55 29.60
N LYS A 81 3.03 -29.92 28.79
CA LYS A 81 1.59 -29.87 29.03
C LYS A 81 0.86 -30.96 28.27
N ASP A 82 -0.28 -31.36 28.81
CA ASP A 82 -1.14 -32.43 28.31
C ASP A 82 -1.48 -32.27 26.83
N TRP A 83 -1.75 -31.04 26.38
CA TRP A 83 -2.08 -30.78 24.97
C TRP A 83 -0.97 -31.21 24.00
N VAL A 84 0.30 -31.18 24.41
CA VAL A 84 1.42 -31.60 23.57
C VAL A 84 1.47 -33.12 23.46
N ILE A 85 1.09 -33.82 24.54
CA ILE A 85 0.99 -35.28 24.58
C ILE A 85 -0.16 -35.72 23.68
N GLU A 86 -1.35 -35.13 23.85
CA GLU A 86 -2.51 -35.37 23.00
C GLU A 86 -2.19 -35.16 21.51
N GLU A 87 -1.51 -34.05 21.18
CA GLU A 87 -1.11 -33.76 19.80
C GLU A 87 -0.08 -34.77 19.27
N SER A 88 0.80 -35.29 20.14
CA SER A 88 1.81 -36.27 19.76
C SER A 88 1.22 -37.64 19.43
N GLU A 89 0.13 -38.03 20.10
CA GLU A 89 -0.60 -39.27 19.82
C GLU A 89 -1.34 -39.22 18.48
N LEU A 90 -1.68 -38.01 18.02
CA LEU A 90 -2.39 -37.76 16.76
C LEU A 90 -1.45 -37.58 15.56
N LEU A 91 -0.13 -37.63 15.76
CA LEU A 91 0.85 -37.54 14.68
C LEU A 91 0.70 -38.70 13.69
N ASP A 92 0.72 -38.39 12.39
CA ASP A 92 0.77 -39.43 11.38
C ASP A 92 2.15 -40.11 11.33
N LYS A 93 2.20 -41.29 10.69
CA LYS A 93 3.43 -42.08 10.59
C LYS A 93 4.55 -41.35 9.83
N GLU A 94 4.22 -40.43 8.92
CA GLU A 94 5.22 -39.69 8.13
C GLU A 94 5.89 -38.58 8.95
N GLU A 95 5.12 -37.82 9.72
CA GLU A 95 5.62 -36.78 10.63
C GLU A 95 6.47 -37.40 11.75
N TYR A 96 6.03 -38.55 12.28
CA TYR A 96 6.80 -39.34 13.23
C TYR A 96 8.14 -39.80 12.63
N LEU A 97 8.13 -40.38 11.42
CA LEU A 97 9.34 -40.81 10.72
C LEU A 97 10.30 -39.65 10.42
N LYS A 98 9.81 -38.44 10.12
CA LYS A 98 10.64 -37.24 9.94
C LYS A 98 11.30 -36.81 11.24
N ALA A 99 10.57 -36.84 12.35
CA ALA A 99 11.12 -36.56 13.68
C ALA A 99 12.20 -37.59 14.06
N TYR A 100 11.94 -38.87 13.84
CA TYR A 100 12.86 -39.97 14.12
C TYR A 100 14.16 -39.92 13.29
N LYS A 101 14.05 -39.59 11.99
CA LYS A 101 15.24 -39.40 11.12
C LYS A 101 16.14 -38.26 11.57
N ARG A 102 15.55 -37.14 12.02
CA ARG A 102 16.30 -36.02 12.61
C ARG A 102 17.09 -36.45 13.85
N LEU A 103 16.49 -37.30 14.67
CA LEU A 103 17.10 -37.88 15.87
C LEU A 103 18.32 -38.75 15.52
N GLN A 104 18.21 -39.56 14.46
CA GLN A 104 19.31 -40.39 13.94
C GLN A 104 20.47 -39.58 13.33
N GLU A 105 20.18 -38.44 12.71
CA GLU A 105 21.21 -37.56 12.12
C GLU A 105 22.03 -36.82 13.19
N GLU A 106 21.42 -36.49 14.34
CA GLU A 106 22.10 -35.79 15.43
C GLU A 106 22.97 -36.73 16.31
N GLN A 107 22.64 -38.03 16.45
CA GLN A 107 23.51 -39.02 17.10
C GLN A 107 23.29 -40.46 16.55
N ARG A 108 24.40 -41.17 16.26
CA ARG A 108 24.37 -42.62 15.96
C ARG A 108 23.96 -43.39 17.22
N PHE A 109 22.79 -44.02 17.20
CA PHE A 109 22.34 -44.96 18.23
C PHE A 109 23.45 -46.01 18.51
N THR A 110 23.95 -46.04 19.75
CA THR A 110 24.82 -47.11 20.26
C THR A 110 24.03 -47.98 21.24
N GLU A 111 24.39 -49.26 21.36
CA GLU A 111 23.63 -50.34 22.02
C GLU A 111 23.28 -50.17 23.52
N ASN A 112 23.51 -48.99 24.14
CA ASN A 112 23.25 -48.71 25.55
C ASN A 112 22.31 -47.51 25.75
N THR A 113 21.04 -47.65 25.40
CA THR A 113 20.07 -46.55 25.51
C THR A 113 18.75 -46.96 26.17
N PHE A 114 18.79 -47.14 27.49
CA PHE A 114 17.59 -47.27 28.32
C PHE A 114 16.69 -46.01 28.32
N ASP A 115 17.21 -44.85 27.88
CA ASP A 115 16.48 -43.56 27.82
C ASP A 115 15.81 -43.24 26.47
N ASP A 116 15.85 -44.15 25.49
CA ASP A 116 15.44 -43.83 24.11
C ASP A 116 13.98 -43.35 24.00
N TYR A 117 13.07 -43.95 24.78
CA TYR A 117 11.65 -43.59 24.78
C TYR A 117 11.40 -42.19 25.34
N GLU A 118 11.99 -41.85 26.49
CA GLU A 118 11.84 -40.51 27.07
C GLU A 118 12.49 -39.44 26.18
N ARG A 119 13.63 -39.75 25.55
CA ARG A 119 14.29 -38.83 24.60
C ARG A 119 13.43 -38.59 23.37
N GLU A 120 12.83 -39.64 22.84
CA GLU A 120 11.92 -39.57 21.70
C GLU A 120 10.68 -38.72 22.03
N GLN A 121 10.02 -38.97 23.17
CA GLN A 121 8.89 -38.16 23.62
C GLN A 121 9.26 -36.68 23.81
N ASN A 122 10.42 -36.39 24.42
CA ASN A 122 10.89 -35.04 24.61
C ASN A 122 11.20 -34.33 23.28
N LEU A 123 11.74 -35.05 22.28
CA LEU A 123 11.96 -34.47 20.95
C LEU A 123 10.64 -34.20 20.23
N LEU A 124 9.71 -35.16 20.23
CA LEU A 124 8.39 -34.98 19.62
C LEU A 124 7.68 -33.77 20.24
N ALA A 125 7.69 -33.66 21.56
CA ALA A 125 7.13 -32.50 22.27
C ALA A 125 7.81 -31.18 21.87
N ALA A 126 9.14 -31.19 21.68
CA ALA A 126 9.88 -30.02 21.22
C ALA A 126 9.50 -29.62 19.79
N ILE A 127 9.35 -30.58 18.87
CA ILE A 127 8.96 -30.35 17.48
C ILE A 127 7.54 -29.78 17.40
N ILE A 128 6.60 -30.37 18.13
CA ILE A 128 5.20 -29.91 18.18
C ILE A 128 5.15 -28.48 18.73
N ALA A 129 5.79 -28.23 19.87
CA ALA A 129 5.81 -26.90 20.46
C ALA A 129 6.49 -25.88 19.53
N GLU A 130 7.58 -26.23 18.85
CA GLU A 130 8.23 -25.37 17.87
C GLU A 130 7.29 -25.05 16.70
N ARG A 131 6.58 -26.05 16.16
CA ARG A 131 5.59 -25.89 15.08
C ARG A 131 4.51 -24.87 15.46
N GLU A 132 3.96 -25.01 16.66
CA GLU A 132 2.88 -24.15 17.17
C GLU A 132 3.35 -22.73 17.52
N PHE A 133 4.58 -22.56 18.02
CA PHE A 133 5.13 -21.24 18.35
C PHE A 133 5.74 -20.52 17.15
N LYS A 134 6.05 -21.22 16.05
CA LYS A 134 6.67 -20.63 14.85
C LYS A 134 5.87 -19.46 14.26
N PRO A 135 4.53 -19.52 14.08
CA PRO A 135 3.75 -18.37 13.62
C PRO A 135 3.85 -17.16 14.56
N LEU A 136 3.84 -17.37 15.88
CA LEU A 136 3.98 -16.30 16.86
C LEU A 136 5.36 -15.64 16.76
N LYS A 137 6.43 -16.44 16.68
CA LYS A 137 7.80 -15.92 16.51
C LYS A 137 7.96 -15.17 15.20
N GLN A 138 7.36 -15.66 14.11
CA GLN A 138 7.36 -14.97 12.81
C GLN A 138 6.61 -13.64 12.88
N ALA A 139 5.44 -13.61 13.55
CA ALA A 139 4.69 -12.37 13.78
C ALA A 139 5.51 -11.36 14.59
N VAL A 140 6.21 -11.79 15.66
CA VAL A 140 7.10 -10.90 16.44
C VAL A 140 8.24 -10.35 15.58
N LYS A 141 8.90 -11.20 14.79
CA LYS A 141 9.95 -10.78 13.85
C LYS A 141 9.45 -9.78 12.80
N ALA A 142 8.17 -9.85 12.44
CA ALA A 142 7.50 -8.92 11.54
C ALA A 142 6.89 -7.70 12.26
N PHE A 143 7.24 -7.46 13.53
CA PHE A 143 6.72 -6.38 14.37
C PHE A 143 5.20 -6.43 14.62
N GLY A 144 4.60 -7.62 14.54
CA GLY A 144 3.15 -7.83 14.72
C GLY A 144 2.63 -7.52 16.14
N PHE A 145 3.52 -7.32 17.10
CA PHE A 145 3.19 -6.88 18.46
C PHE A 145 2.85 -5.36 18.53
N ILE A 146 3.09 -4.59 17.47
CA ILE A 146 2.70 -3.19 17.36
C ILE A 146 1.29 -3.10 16.75
N ASP A 147 0.42 -2.30 17.36
CA ASP A 147 -0.83 -1.90 16.73
C ASP A 147 -0.61 -0.66 15.86
N PHE A 148 -0.16 -0.90 14.62
CA PHE A 148 0.01 0.17 13.64
C PHE A 148 -1.29 0.91 13.35
N LYS A 149 -2.44 0.22 13.37
CA LYS A 149 -3.76 0.83 13.16
C LYS A 149 -4.10 1.75 14.33
N GLY A 150 -4.01 1.26 15.56
CA GLY A 150 -4.24 2.05 16.77
C GLY A 150 -3.29 3.25 16.87
N THR A 151 -2.00 3.04 16.56
CA THR A 151 -0.99 4.10 16.52
C THR A 151 -1.34 5.17 15.47
N TYR A 152 -1.68 4.78 14.24
CA TYR A 152 -2.09 5.75 13.22
C TYR A 152 -3.37 6.50 13.60
N LEU A 153 -4.34 5.83 14.23
CA LEU A 153 -5.56 6.47 14.70
C LEU A 153 -5.32 7.43 15.87
N GLN A 154 -4.28 7.19 16.68
CA GLN A 154 -3.88 8.09 17.75
C GLN A 154 -3.57 9.50 17.20
N LEU A 155 -2.97 9.60 16.00
CA LEU A 155 -2.71 10.86 15.29
C LEU A 155 -3.97 11.73 15.11
N PHE A 156 -5.14 11.10 14.94
CA PHE A 156 -6.42 11.77 14.66
C PHE A 156 -7.37 11.80 15.86
N SER A 157 -6.96 11.23 16.99
CA SER A 157 -7.83 10.96 18.15
C SER A 157 -7.93 12.13 19.14
N GLY A 158 -7.05 13.13 19.02
CA GLY A 158 -6.89 14.24 19.98
C GLY A 158 -5.71 14.08 20.94
N HIS A 159 -5.07 12.90 20.99
CA HIS A 159 -3.84 12.68 21.75
C HIS A 159 -2.64 13.45 21.18
N TYR A 160 -2.68 13.79 19.89
CA TYR A 160 -1.68 14.61 19.22
C TYR A 160 -2.34 15.85 18.62
N THR A 161 -1.66 16.99 18.77
CA THR A 161 -2.05 18.26 18.15
C THR A 161 -0.87 18.76 17.32
N PRO A 162 -1.03 18.92 15.99
CA PRO A 162 0.02 19.47 15.15
C PRO A 162 0.30 20.93 15.54
N GLN A 163 1.57 21.36 15.43
CA GLN A 163 1.96 22.74 15.73
C GLN A 163 1.26 23.73 14.79
N THR A 164 1.26 23.42 13.50
CA THR A 164 0.51 24.16 12.47
C THR A 164 -0.69 23.31 12.08
N ARG A 165 -1.86 23.73 12.55
CA ARG A 165 -3.12 23.03 12.27
C ARG A 165 -3.66 23.46 10.91
N PRO A 166 -3.86 22.53 9.96
CA PRO A 166 -4.55 22.84 8.72
C PRO A 166 -6.03 23.16 8.96
N ASP A 167 -6.63 24.01 8.12
CA ASP A 167 -8.03 24.45 8.26
C ASP A 167 -9.01 23.25 8.32
N ASP A 168 -8.83 22.27 7.43
CA ASP A 168 -9.64 21.06 7.35
C ASP A 168 -9.20 19.93 8.31
N TRP A 169 -8.41 20.22 9.35
CA TRP A 169 -7.89 19.19 10.25
C TRP A 169 -9.01 18.40 10.95
N GLN A 170 -10.03 19.09 11.47
CA GLN A 170 -11.08 18.43 12.26
C GLN A 170 -11.94 17.49 11.41
N SER A 171 -12.32 17.93 10.22
CA SER A 171 -13.09 17.13 9.27
C SER A 171 -12.28 15.92 8.81
N THR A 172 -10.98 16.12 8.54
CA THR A 172 -10.03 15.05 8.20
C THR A 172 -9.91 13.99 9.31
N CYS A 173 -9.75 14.42 10.58
CA CYS A 173 -9.70 13.51 11.72
C CYS A 173 -10.97 12.67 11.84
N THR A 174 -12.13 13.32 11.70
CA THR A 174 -13.44 12.67 11.81
C THR A 174 -13.65 11.64 10.70
N PHE A 175 -13.34 12.01 9.46
CA PHE A 175 -13.44 11.12 8.30
C PHE A 175 -12.55 9.89 8.46
N THR A 176 -11.27 10.08 8.79
CA THR A 176 -10.30 8.99 8.94
C THR A 176 -10.72 8.00 10.01
N ARG A 177 -11.12 8.50 11.19
CA ARG A 177 -11.61 7.67 12.30
C ARG A 177 -12.85 6.88 11.91
N LYS A 178 -13.79 7.52 11.20
CA LYS A 178 -15.01 6.85 10.72
C LYS A 178 -14.66 5.73 9.72
N SER A 179 -13.79 5.98 8.76
CA SER A 179 -13.39 4.98 7.75
C SER A 179 -12.72 3.75 8.36
N PHE A 180 -11.78 3.93 9.28
CA PHE A 180 -11.10 2.82 9.96
C PHE A 180 -12.02 2.01 10.90
N ARG A 181 -13.07 2.65 11.45
CA ARG A 181 -14.11 1.94 12.22
C ARG A 181 -14.92 0.99 11.34
N PHE A 182 -15.08 1.31 10.05
CA PHE A 182 -15.67 0.43 9.05
C PHE A 182 -14.64 -0.47 8.35
N GLU A 183 -13.46 -0.65 8.95
CA GLU A 183 -12.36 -1.47 8.42
C GLU A 183 -11.89 -1.11 7.00
N LYS A 184 -12.09 0.16 6.62
CA LYS A 184 -11.63 0.69 5.34
C LYS A 184 -10.43 1.60 5.56
N LEU A 185 -9.37 1.38 4.78
CA LEU A 185 -8.25 2.29 4.63
C LEU A 185 -8.51 3.16 3.40
N PRO A 186 -8.85 4.46 3.56
CA PRO A 186 -9.01 5.37 2.43
C PRO A 186 -7.73 5.46 1.60
N TYR A 187 -7.86 5.73 0.30
CA TYR A 187 -6.72 5.81 -0.61
C TYR A 187 -5.75 6.93 -0.18
N GLU A 188 -6.29 8.07 0.26
CA GLU A 188 -5.56 9.22 0.78
C GLU A 188 -4.84 8.95 2.11
N ASP A 189 -5.20 7.88 2.83
CA ASP A 189 -4.54 7.45 4.07
C ASP A 189 -3.49 6.36 3.82
N ALA A 190 -3.55 5.67 2.68
CA ALA A 190 -2.71 4.51 2.43
C ALA A 190 -1.21 4.84 2.49
N VAL A 191 -0.80 5.90 1.80
CA VAL A 191 0.60 6.35 1.74
C VAL A 191 1.06 6.93 3.09
N PRO A 192 0.33 7.85 3.73
CA PRO A 192 0.62 8.28 5.09
C PRO A 192 0.79 7.15 6.10
N PHE A 193 -0.11 6.17 6.07
CA PHE A 193 -0.07 5.01 6.96
C PHE A 193 1.18 4.17 6.73
N LEU A 194 1.49 3.87 5.46
CA LEU A 194 2.70 3.14 5.07
C LEU A 194 3.97 3.91 5.45
N TYR A 195 3.97 5.22 5.25
CA TYR A 195 5.08 6.10 5.64
C TYR A 195 5.34 6.04 7.14
N MET A 196 4.30 6.23 7.97
CA MET A 196 4.42 6.14 9.43
C MET A 196 4.94 4.77 9.84
N LYS A 197 4.35 3.68 9.30
CA LYS A 197 4.81 2.31 9.58
C LYS A 197 6.29 2.14 9.25
N ASN A 198 6.74 2.64 8.09
CA ASN A 198 8.13 2.58 7.65
C ASN A 198 9.06 3.34 8.61
N GLN A 199 8.66 4.53 9.06
CA GLN A 199 9.42 5.33 10.04
C GLN A 199 9.55 4.60 11.38
N LEU A 200 8.47 3.96 11.87
CA LEU A 200 8.49 3.19 13.12
C LEU A 200 9.44 2.00 13.03
N THR A 201 9.37 1.21 11.95
CA THR A 201 10.15 -0.04 11.82
C THR A 201 11.56 0.18 11.28
N GLY A 202 12.01 1.43 11.12
CA GLY A 202 13.35 1.77 10.62
C GLY A 202 13.50 1.66 9.11
N GLY A 203 12.43 1.25 8.43
CA GLY A 203 12.27 1.17 6.99
C GLY A 203 13.25 0.27 6.25
N ARG A 204 12.77 -0.39 5.20
CA ARG A 204 13.67 -1.07 4.26
C ARG A 204 14.09 -0.08 3.19
N LYS A 205 15.16 0.67 3.46
CA LYS A 205 15.83 1.43 2.40
C LYS A 205 16.52 0.45 1.46
N ASN A 206 16.15 0.49 0.19
CA ASN A 206 16.80 -0.33 -0.81
C ASN A 206 17.84 0.52 -1.54
N THR A 207 19.11 0.27 -1.24
CA THR A 207 20.26 0.94 -1.88
C THR A 207 20.80 0.19 -3.09
N ALA A 208 20.27 -1.01 -3.37
CA ALA A 208 20.67 -1.79 -4.53
C ALA A 208 20.06 -1.25 -5.83
N ILE A 209 18.89 -0.61 -5.76
CA ILE A 209 18.23 0.01 -6.91
C ILE A 209 18.92 1.34 -7.24
N ARG A 210 19.34 1.50 -8.50
CA ARG A 210 20.09 2.66 -9.00
C ARG A 210 19.28 3.59 -9.91
N HIS A 211 18.25 3.07 -10.58
CA HIS A 211 17.39 3.83 -11.48
C HIS A 211 15.92 3.50 -11.23
N LEU A 212 15.08 4.53 -11.15
CA LEU A 212 13.65 4.42 -10.93
C LEU A 212 12.93 5.27 -11.97
N PHE A 213 12.04 4.63 -12.72
CA PHE A 213 11.15 5.31 -13.66
C PHE A 213 9.78 5.48 -13.00
N ILE A 214 9.28 6.71 -12.99
CA ILE A 214 7.93 7.03 -12.54
C ILE A 214 7.18 7.52 -13.76
N ASP A 215 6.33 6.65 -14.31
CA ASP A 215 5.45 6.97 -15.43
C ASP A 215 4.16 7.62 -14.91
N GLU A 216 3.56 8.49 -15.74
CA GLU A 216 2.41 9.33 -15.40
C GLU A 216 2.58 10.04 -14.04
N ALA A 217 3.74 10.66 -13.84
CA ALA A 217 4.14 11.28 -12.58
C ALA A 217 3.14 12.36 -12.10
N GLN A 218 2.33 12.94 -13.00
CA GLN A 218 1.26 13.88 -12.65
C GLN A 218 0.15 13.27 -11.78
N ASP A 219 0.00 11.94 -11.77
CA ASP A 219 -0.98 11.25 -10.94
C ASP A 219 -0.45 10.97 -9.52
N TYR A 220 0.83 11.26 -9.27
CA TYR A 220 1.45 11.12 -7.96
C TYR A 220 1.39 12.44 -7.18
N THR A 221 1.04 12.31 -5.91
CA THR A 221 1.09 13.44 -4.98
C THR A 221 2.52 13.73 -4.51
N PRO A 222 2.84 14.97 -4.11
CA PRO A 222 4.15 15.30 -3.54
C PRO A 222 4.57 14.40 -2.37
N PHE A 223 3.64 14.01 -1.50
CA PHE A 223 3.94 13.06 -0.42
C PHE A 223 4.27 11.65 -0.96
N GLN A 224 3.55 11.14 -1.97
CA GLN A 224 3.92 9.86 -2.59
C GLN A 224 5.33 9.89 -3.18
N LEU A 225 5.69 10.94 -3.91
CA LEU A 225 7.02 11.11 -4.48
C LEU A 225 8.10 11.20 -3.39
N ALA A 226 7.86 11.97 -2.32
CA ALA A 226 8.78 12.05 -1.19
C ALA A 226 8.95 10.71 -0.47
N PHE A 227 7.87 9.92 -0.35
CA PHE A 227 7.97 8.58 0.23
C PHE A 227 8.79 7.64 -0.67
N LEU A 228 8.55 7.63 -1.98
CA LEU A 228 9.35 6.85 -2.94
C LEU A 228 10.84 7.22 -2.87
N LYS A 229 11.16 8.51 -2.86
CA LYS A 229 12.54 9.01 -2.68
C LYS A 229 13.17 8.48 -1.40
N SER A 230 12.41 8.41 -0.30
CA SER A 230 12.92 7.90 0.99
C SER A 230 13.19 6.38 0.99
N LEU A 231 12.49 5.62 0.15
CA LEU A 231 12.68 4.17 0.00
C LEU A 231 13.92 3.83 -0.84
N PHE A 232 14.25 4.69 -1.80
CA PHE A 232 15.36 4.48 -2.77
C PHE A 232 16.35 5.66 -2.74
N PRO A 233 17.10 5.84 -1.64
CA PRO A 233 17.92 7.04 -1.43
C PRO A 233 19.14 7.14 -2.35
N ALA A 234 19.60 6.04 -2.94
CA ALA A 234 20.79 5.98 -3.80
C ALA A 234 20.44 5.91 -5.30
N CYS A 235 19.20 6.24 -5.64
CA CYS A 235 18.62 6.05 -6.96
C CYS A 235 18.50 7.37 -7.74
N SER A 236 18.84 7.34 -9.02
CA SER A 236 18.46 8.39 -9.97
C SER A 236 17.02 8.17 -10.42
N ILE A 237 16.19 9.22 -10.39
CA ILE A 237 14.77 9.14 -10.73
C ILE A 237 14.52 9.80 -12.07
N THR A 238 13.83 9.09 -12.97
CA THR A 238 13.31 9.63 -14.22
C THR A 238 11.80 9.68 -14.14
N MET A 239 11.25 10.89 -14.13
CA MET A 239 9.80 11.12 -14.12
C MET A 239 9.33 11.44 -15.54
N LEU A 240 8.28 10.76 -15.97
CA LEU A 240 7.63 10.94 -17.27
C LEU A 240 6.19 11.35 -16.99
N GLY A 241 5.65 12.27 -17.79
CA GLY A 241 4.28 12.73 -17.58
C GLY A 241 3.95 14.03 -18.29
N ASP A 242 2.68 14.39 -18.23
CA ASP A 242 2.12 15.62 -18.77
C ASP A 242 1.19 16.27 -17.73
N LEU A 243 1.55 17.46 -17.25
CA LEU A 243 0.76 18.18 -16.25
C LEU A 243 -0.63 18.57 -16.76
N ASN A 244 -0.78 18.76 -18.07
CA ASN A 244 -2.08 19.09 -18.65
C ASN A 244 -3.06 17.89 -18.62
N GLN A 245 -2.56 16.70 -18.29
CA GLN A 245 -3.35 15.48 -18.12
C GLN A 245 -3.60 15.15 -16.64
N ALA A 246 -3.19 16.02 -15.71
CA ALA A 246 -3.41 15.80 -14.29
C ALA A 246 -4.91 15.77 -13.95
N ILE A 247 -5.46 14.58 -13.70
CA ILE A 247 -6.86 14.40 -13.32
C ILE A 247 -7.09 14.89 -11.88
N LEU A 248 -6.05 14.83 -11.03
CA LEU A 248 -6.03 15.31 -9.67
C LEU A 248 -5.46 16.74 -9.60
N ALA A 249 -6.26 17.72 -10.05
CA ALA A 249 -5.89 19.15 -10.11
C ALA A 249 -5.36 19.77 -8.80
N HIS A 250 -5.53 19.09 -7.65
CA HIS A 250 -5.04 19.53 -6.34
C HIS A 250 -3.56 19.19 -6.05
N ALA A 251 -2.88 18.46 -6.94
CA ALA A 251 -1.51 18.00 -6.68
C ALA A 251 -0.43 18.99 -7.12
N TYR A 252 -0.70 19.82 -8.14
CA TYR A 252 0.28 20.71 -8.75
C TYR A 252 -0.31 22.11 -8.91
N HIS A 253 0.09 23.04 -8.02
CA HIS A 253 -0.20 24.46 -8.18
C HIS A 253 0.79 25.17 -9.12
N ASP A 254 1.82 24.46 -9.58
CA ASP A 254 3.01 25.00 -10.23
C ASP A 254 3.26 24.33 -11.59
N LYS A 255 4.07 25.00 -12.42
CA LYS A 255 4.26 24.69 -13.86
C LYS A 255 5.10 23.44 -14.18
N THR A 256 5.58 22.66 -13.20
CA THR A 256 6.48 21.50 -13.45
C THR A 256 6.16 20.29 -12.58
N LEU A 257 6.41 19.06 -13.07
CA LEU A 257 6.24 17.82 -12.28
C LEU A 257 7.16 17.75 -11.06
N LEU A 258 8.21 18.56 -11.05
CA LEU A 258 9.19 18.69 -9.96
C LEU A 258 8.75 19.68 -8.88
N SER A 259 7.70 20.46 -9.15
CA SER A 259 7.16 21.42 -8.20
C SER A 259 6.51 20.74 -7.00
N GLY A 260 6.54 21.41 -5.85
CA GLY A 260 6.11 20.83 -4.57
C GLY A 260 7.24 20.46 -3.60
N GLY A 261 8.47 20.94 -3.85
CA GLY A 261 9.59 20.91 -2.88
C GLY A 261 10.26 19.55 -2.65
N VAL A 262 9.78 18.47 -3.28
CA VAL A 262 10.31 17.10 -3.08
C VAL A 262 11.77 16.96 -3.55
N PHE A 263 12.11 17.65 -4.63
CA PHE A 263 13.41 17.59 -5.31
C PHE A 263 14.16 18.93 -5.25
N GLU A 264 13.77 19.82 -4.34
CA GLU A 264 14.44 21.10 -4.17
C GLU A 264 15.92 20.89 -3.75
N GLY A 265 16.83 21.60 -4.42
CA GLY A 265 18.28 21.47 -4.20
C GLY A 265 18.95 20.30 -4.91
N GLU A 266 18.21 19.42 -5.59
CA GLU A 266 18.77 18.34 -6.39
C GLU A 266 19.20 18.84 -7.79
N LYS A 267 20.18 18.16 -8.40
CA LYS A 267 20.51 18.40 -9.81
C LYS A 267 19.43 17.75 -10.69
N THR A 268 18.61 18.57 -11.33
CA THR A 268 17.51 18.11 -12.18
C THR A 268 17.63 18.68 -13.59
N GLU A 269 17.31 17.86 -14.59
CA GLU A 269 17.14 18.28 -15.97
C GLU A 269 15.70 17.99 -16.41
N ILE A 270 15.11 18.92 -17.15
CA ILE A 270 13.76 18.78 -17.71
C ILE A 270 13.88 18.83 -19.23
N ILE A 271 13.38 17.79 -19.90
CA ILE A 271 13.31 17.72 -21.35
C ILE A 271 11.83 17.66 -21.74
N THR A 272 11.37 18.66 -22.49
CA THR A 272 9.98 18.74 -22.96
C THR A 272 9.90 18.33 -24.42
N LEU A 273 9.12 17.30 -24.71
CA LEU A 273 8.84 16.85 -26.08
C LEU A 273 7.54 17.50 -26.58
N LYS A 274 7.65 18.36 -27.60
CA LYS A 274 6.53 19.16 -28.10
C LYS A 274 5.69 18.47 -29.18
N ARG A 275 6.22 17.42 -29.82
CA ARG A 275 5.60 16.78 -30.98
C ARG A 275 4.69 15.63 -30.58
N SER A 276 3.42 15.71 -30.99
CA SER A 276 2.43 14.64 -30.78
C SER A 276 2.31 13.73 -32.01
N TYR A 277 2.66 12.47 -31.84
CA TYR A 277 2.59 11.43 -32.89
C TYR A 277 1.38 10.48 -32.73
N ARG A 278 0.68 10.56 -31.59
CA ARG A 278 -0.34 9.56 -31.19
C ARG A 278 -1.68 9.79 -31.90
N SER A 279 -2.04 11.04 -32.14
CA SER A 279 -3.33 11.45 -32.73
C SER A 279 -3.14 12.09 -34.10
N THR A 280 -4.22 12.20 -34.87
CA THR A 280 -4.20 12.93 -36.15
C THR A 280 -4.05 14.43 -35.93
N LYS A 281 -3.51 15.11 -36.93
CA LYS A 281 -3.30 16.57 -36.90
C LYS A 281 -4.56 17.32 -36.52
N GLU A 282 -5.70 16.95 -37.09
CA GLU A 282 -6.99 17.59 -36.84
C GLU A 282 -7.46 17.47 -35.39
N ILE A 283 -7.19 16.33 -34.73
CA ILE A 283 -7.51 16.13 -33.32
C ILE A 283 -6.60 17.00 -32.45
N VAL A 284 -5.28 16.96 -32.68
CA VAL A 284 -4.30 17.73 -31.90
C VAL A 284 -4.53 19.24 -32.02
N GLU A 285 -4.81 19.72 -33.24
CA GLU A 285 -5.11 21.14 -33.51
C GLU A 285 -6.39 21.63 -32.82
N LEU A 286 -7.37 20.74 -32.61
CA LEU A 286 -8.55 21.05 -31.82
C LEU A 286 -8.23 21.09 -30.33
N THR A 287 -7.59 20.04 -29.79
CA THR A 287 -7.36 19.90 -28.35
C THR A 287 -6.39 20.94 -27.81
N LYS A 288 -5.38 21.35 -28.60
CA LYS A 288 -4.40 22.36 -28.17
C LYS A 288 -5.01 23.73 -27.88
N ARG A 289 -6.16 24.06 -28.50
CA ARG A 289 -6.90 25.32 -28.27
C ARG A 289 -7.69 25.32 -26.96
N ILE A 290 -7.90 24.14 -26.37
CA ILE A 290 -8.69 23.96 -25.16
C ILE A 290 -7.79 23.98 -23.91
N ILE A 291 -6.52 23.64 -24.07
CA ILE A 291 -5.56 23.47 -22.99
C ILE A 291 -4.69 24.73 -22.85
N GLU A 292 -4.48 25.19 -21.62
CA GLU A 292 -3.56 26.29 -21.33
C GLU A 292 -2.13 25.92 -21.73
N GLY A 293 -1.44 26.80 -22.46
CA GLY A 293 -0.09 26.50 -22.99
C GLY A 293 -0.07 25.49 -24.15
N GLY A 294 -1.22 25.09 -24.69
CA GLY A 294 -1.31 24.17 -25.83
C GLY A 294 -0.68 24.70 -27.13
N GLU A 295 -0.43 26.01 -27.24
CA GLU A 295 0.29 26.63 -28.36
C GLU A 295 1.69 26.05 -28.59
N GLU A 296 2.32 25.49 -27.53
CA GLU A 296 3.63 24.84 -27.65
C GLU A 296 3.56 23.43 -28.26
N ILE A 297 2.37 22.85 -28.43
CA ILE A 297 2.19 21.49 -28.94
C ILE A 297 2.22 21.50 -30.48
N GLU A 298 3.16 20.74 -31.04
CA GLU A 298 3.30 20.55 -32.48
C GLU A 298 2.56 19.28 -32.92
N ALA A 299 1.59 19.44 -33.80
CA ALA A 299 0.92 18.32 -34.43
C ALA A 299 1.83 17.66 -35.49
N PHE A 300 2.02 16.35 -35.40
CA PHE A 300 2.71 15.61 -36.47
C PHE A 300 1.84 15.55 -37.74
N ASN A 301 2.48 15.48 -38.91
CA ASN A 301 1.80 15.48 -40.22
C ASN A 301 1.14 14.13 -40.56
N ARG A 302 0.21 13.68 -39.70
CA ARG A 302 -0.71 12.56 -39.94
C ARG A 302 -2.12 13.12 -40.10
N ASN A 303 -2.58 13.25 -41.34
CA ASN A 303 -3.92 13.75 -41.63
C ASN A 303 -4.98 12.68 -41.34
N GLY A 304 -6.16 13.10 -40.92
CA GLY A 304 -7.31 12.24 -40.69
C GLY A 304 -8.65 12.98 -40.79
N LYS A 305 -9.73 12.32 -40.38
CA LYS A 305 -11.05 12.94 -40.32
C LYS A 305 -11.06 14.03 -39.24
N LYS A 306 -11.66 15.19 -39.54
CA LYS A 306 -11.87 16.25 -38.54
C LYS A 306 -12.82 15.77 -37.43
N PRO A 307 -12.57 16.10 -36.15
CA PRO A 307 -13.56 15.88 -35.10
C PRO A 307 -14.88 16.59 -35.44
N THR A 308 -16.00 15.95 -35.12
CA THR A 308 -17.34 16.50 -35.36
C THR A 308 -18.05 16.75 -34.02
N LEU A 309 -18.90 17.77 -33.98
CA LEU A 309 -19.77 18.07 -32.84
C LEU A 309 -21.22 17.90 -33.30
N THR A 310 -21.98 17.05 -32.60
CA THR A 310 -23.40 16.81 -32.87
C THR A 310 -24.23 17.30 -31.71
N ILE A 311 -25.19 18.19 -31.98
CA ILE A 311 -26.14 18.70 -30.98
C ILE A 311 -27.49 18.00 -31.22
N SER A 312 -28.04 17.41 -30.17
CA SER A 312 -29.32 16.69 -30.21
C SER A 312 -30.38 17.48 -29.44
N ALA A 313 -31.66 17.37 -29.84
CA ALA A 313 -32.76 18.10 -29.20
C ALA A 313 -33.03 17.63 -27.76
N ASP A 314 -32.85 16.33 -27.50
CA ASP A 314 -33.03 15.70 -26.18
C ASP A 314 -32.13 14.47 -26.02
N LEU A 315 -32.15 13.89 -24.81
CA LEU A 315 -31.36 12.70 -24.44
C LEU A 315 -31.72 11.46 -25.26
N HIS A 316 -32.98 11.27 -25.64
CA HIS A 316 -33.40 10.11 -26.41
C HIS A 316 -32.87 10.18 -27.85
N ALA A 317 -33.01 11.35 -28.48
CA ALA A 317 -32.43 11.66 -29.78
C ALA A 317 -30.91 11.52 -29.75
N HIS A 318 -30.26 11.98 -28.66
CA HIS A 318 -28.82 11.84 -28.46
C HIS A 318 -28.37 10.38 -28.44
N HIS A 319 -29.00 9.53 -27.62
CA HIS A 319 -28.66 8.11 -27.54
C HIS A 319 -28.87 7.37 -28.87
N LYS A 320 -29.96 7.70 -29.60
CA LYS A 320 -30.22 7.12 -30.93
C LYS A 320 -29.13 7.52 -31.94
N GLN A 321 -28.71 8.77 -31.94
CA GLN A 321 -27.62 9.25 -32.79
C GLN A 321 -26.28 8.59 -32.43
N MET A 322 -25.95 8.48 -31.15
CA MET A 322 -24.74 7.77 -30.70
C MET A 322 -24.74 6.30 -31.12
N ALA A 323 -25.85 5.58 -30.92
CA ALA A 323 -25.95 4.18 -31.35
C ALA A 323 -25.75 4.03 -32.86
N SER A 324 -26.37 4.91 -33.65
CA SER A 324 -26.19 4.93 -35.11
C SER A 324 -24.73 5.16 -35.51
N LEU A 325 -24.04 6.08 -34.82
CA LEU A 325 -22.63 6.36 -35.05
C LEU A 325 -21.74 5.17 -34.68
N ILE A 326 -21.98 4.53 -33.52
CA ILE A 326 -21.25 3.33 -33.10
C ILE A 326 -21.38 2.23 -34.15
N THR A 327 -22.61 1.93 -34.60
CA THR A 327 -22.84 0.92 -35.64
C THR A 327 -22.17 1.29 -36.96
N ALA A 328 -22.13 2.57 -37.34
CA ALA A 328 -21.42 3.02 -38.52
C ALA A 328 -19.90 2.79 -38.40
N LEU A 329 -19.32 3.12 -37.24
CA LEU A 329 -17.89 2.90 -36.95
C LEU A 329 -17.52 1.41 -36.92
N GLN A 330 -18.41 0.56 -36.39
CA GLN A 330 -18.25 -0.91 -36.44
C GLN A 330 -18.26 -1.42 -37.88
N LYS A 331 -19.16 -0.90 -38.73
CA LYS A 331 -19.22 -1.24 -40.16
C LYS A 331 -18.00 -0.74 -40.94
N GLU A 332 -17.39 0.37 -40.53
CA GLU A 332 -16.10 0.84 -41.07
C GLU A 332 -14.92 -0.08 -40.68
N GLY A 333 -15.13 -1.05 -39.78
CA GLY A 333 -14.12 -2.03 -39.37
C GLY A 333 -13.11 -1.49 -38.36
N LEU A 334 -13.47 -0.45 -37.60
CA LEU A 334 -12.61 0.08 -36.54
C LEU A 334 -12.53 -0.88 -35.37
N GLU A 335 -11.31 -1.25 -34.96
CA GLU A 335 -11.08 -2.25 -33.91
C GLU A 335 -11.40 -1.77 -32.49
N THR A 336 -11.38 -0.45 -32.26
CA THR A 336 -11.55 0.13 -30.93
C THR A 336 -12.59 1.25 -30.96
N ILE A 337 -13.70 1.04 -30.24
CA ILE A 337 -14.78 2.01 -30.11
C ILE A 337 -15.06 2.15 -28.62
N ALA A 338 -14.68 3.30 -28.05
CA ALA A 338 -14.88 3.61 -26.64
C ALA A 338 -15.80 4.83 -26.50
N VAL A 339 -16.77 4.72 -25.60
CA VAL A 339 -17.63 5.83 -25.17
C VAL A 339 -17.21 6.22 -23.75
N ILE A 340 -16.89 7.50 -23.56
CA ILE A 340 -16.39 8.03 -22.29
C ILE A 340 -17.45 8.95 -21.68
N CYS A 341 -17.73 8.79 -20.39
CA CYS A 341 -18.58 9.70 -19.62
C CYS A 341 -17.83 10.18 -18.37
N LYS A 342 -18.30 11.27 -17.74
CA LYS A 342 -17.61 11.89 -16.61
C LYS A 342 -17.71 11.07 -15.33
N THR A 343 -18.85 10.43 -15.11
CA THR A 343 -19.13 9.69 -13.87
C THR A 343 -19.57 8.26 -14.13
N VAL A 344 -19.33 7.37 -13.16
CA VAL A 344 -19.82 5.98 -13.21
C VAL A 344 -21.34 5.93 -13.37
N ARG A 345 -22.05 6.88 -12.77
CA ARG A 345 -23.50 7.01 -12.93
C ARG A 345 -23.86 7.30 -14.38
N GLU A 346 -23.23 8.29 -14.99
CA GLU A 346 -23.44 8.60 -16.41
C GLU A 346 -23.07 7.43 -17.33
N CYS A 347 -21.97 6.73 -17.07
CA CYS A 347 -21.61 5.53 -17.85
C CYS A 347 -22.70 4.45 -17.77
N ARG A 348 -23.27 4.21 -16.58
CA ARG A 348 -24.36 3.24 -16.39
C ARG A 348 -25.64 3.69 -17.08
N ASP A 349 -25.94 4.98 -17.03
CA ASP A 349 -27.12 5.54 -17.68
C ASP A 349 -27.00 5.41 -19.21
N ALA A 350 -25.86 5.83 -19.77
CA ALA A 350 -25.56 5.68 -21.20
C ALA A 350 -25.60 4.21 -21.64
N PHE A 351 -24.97 3.31 -20.88
CA PHE A 351 -24.98 1.87 -21.17
C PHE A 351 -26.39 1.29 -21.22
N ARG A 352 -27.25 1.61 -20.23
CA ARG A 352 -28.64 1.12 -20.17
C ARG A 352 -29.47 1.51 -21.39
N HIS A 353 -29.23 2.70 -21.94
CA HIS A 353 -29.93 3.18 -23.13
C HIS A 353 -29.34 2.64 -24.43
N LEU A 354 -28.01 2.60 -24.54
CA LEU A 354 -27.36 2.19 -25.79
C LEU A 354 -27.41 0.68 -26.04
N GLN A 355 -27.41 -0.14 -24.99
CA GLN A 355 -27.52 -1.61 -25.12
C GLN A 355 -28.82 -2.07 -25.82
N GLN A 356 -29.84 -1.20 -25.90
CA GLN A 356 -31.09 -1.47 -26.62
C GLN A 356 -30.91 -1.39 -28.15
N HIS A 357 -29.82 -0.79 -28.62
CA HIS A 357 -29.62 -0.45 -30.02
C HIS A 357 -28.34 -1.07 -30.61
N THR A 358 -27.33 -1.36 -29.78
CA THR A 358 -26.07 -1.97 -30.22
C THR A 358 -25.45 -2.80 -29.09
N GLU A 359 -24.68 -3.82 -29.46
CA GLU A 359 -23.96 -4.66 -28.50
C GLU A 359 -22.80 -3.87 -27.88
N LEU A 360 -22.82 -3.74 -26.55
CA LEU A 360 -21.85 -2.95 -25.81
C LEU A 360 -21.47 -3.69 -24.54
N LYS A 361 -20.30 -3.36 -24.01
CA LYS A 361 -19.85 -3.81 -22.71
C LYS A 361 -19.48 -2.62 -21.85
N LEU A 362 -20.07 -2.54 -20.66
CA LEU A 362 -19.67 -1.56 -19.67
C LEU A 362 -18.33 -1.98 -19.07
N ILE A 363 -17.35 -1.09 -19.11
CA ILE A 363 -16.05 -1.28 -18.48
C ILE A 363 -16.09 -0.60 -17.12
N ASP A 364 -15.83 -1.38 -16.07
CA ASP A 364 -15.69 -0.90 -14.70
C ASP A 364 -14.36 -1.33 -14.07
N LYS A 365 -14.18 -1.00 -12.78
CA LYS A 365 -12.95 -1.29 -12.04
C LYS A 365 -12.64 -2.79 -11.92
N GLU A 366 -13.62 -3.67 -12.15
CA GLU A 366 -13.45 -5.12 -12.04
C GLU A 366 -13.21 -5.78 -13.41
N THR A 367 -13.33 -5.01 -14.50
CA THR A 367 -13.16 -5.51 -15.86
C THR A 367 -11.67 -5.69 -16.17
N ARG A 368 -11.21 -6.95 -16.27
CA ARG A 368 -9.80 -7.31 -16.49
C ARG A 368 -9.38 -7.44 -17.95
N THR A 369 -10.33 -7.55 -18.87
CA THR A 369 -10.07 -7.82 -20.30
C THR A 369 -10.85 -6.86 -21.18
N PHE A 370 -10.13 -6.18 -22.07
CA PHE A 370 -10.71 -5.34 -23.12
C PHE A 370 -11.12 -6.21 -24.30
N GLN A 371 -12.36 -6.06 -24.75
CA GLN A 371 -12.84 -6.71 -25.98
C GLN A 371 -12.69 -5.75 -27.16
N LYS A 372 -12.52 -6.31 -28.37
CA LYS A 372 -12.55 -5.51 -29.60
C LYS A 372 -13.95 -4.91 -29.79
N GLY A 373 -13.98 -3.69 -30.32
CA GLY A 373 -15.19 -2.86 -30.48
C GLY A 373 -16.06 -3.24 -31.66
#